data_AF-A0A9X8YN02-F1
#
_entry.id   AF-A0A9X8YN02-F1
#
_cell.length_a   1.000
_cell.length_b   1.000
_cell.length_c   1.000
_cell.angle_alpha   90.00
_cell.angle_beta   90.00
_cell.angle_gamma   90.00
#
_symmetry.space_group_name_H-M   'P 1'
#
loop_
_entity.id
_entity.type
_entity.pdbx_description
1 polymer ?
#
loop_
_entity_poly.entity_id
_entity_poly.type
_entity_poly.pdbx_seq_one_letter_code
_entity_poly.pdbx_strand_id
1 'polypeptide(L)'
;REKLEAMLPQHLGKLAQLGGSLRQRVKQRFSGLGARRRFWERLFAHDRLAQSLANGDAALAERQLEQLFSEQREDRGEVVLVGAGPGDAGLLTLKGLQQIQQADVVVYDRLVSEEIMTLVRRDAERIFVGKRAGHHCVPQEQINQILL
;
A
#
# COMPACT_ATOMS: atom_id res chain seq x y z
N ARG A 1 -3.69 -16.49 18.77
CA ARG A 1 -4.56 -17.23 17.82
C ARG A 1 -5.96 -16.63 17.84
N GLU A 2 -6.63 -16.52 18.99
CA GLU A 2 -7.93 -15.83 19.14
C GLU A 2 -7.99 -14.40 18.56
N LYS A 3 -6.95 -13.56 18.78
CA LYS A 3 -6.92 -12.21 18.19
C LYS A 3 -6.86 -12.18 16.65
N LEU A 4 -6.27 -13.21 16.02
CA LEU A 4 -6.22 -13.32 14.56
C LEU A 4 -7.56 -13.82 14.01
N GLU A 5 -8.23 -14.75 14.70
CA GLU A 5 -9.55 -15.26 14.31
C GLU A 5 -10.66 -14.22 14.49
N ALA A 6 -10.56 -13.31 15.47
CA ALA A 6 -11.51 -12.21 15.66
C ALA A 6 -11.34 -11.07 14.63
N MET A 7 -10.18 -10.97 13.97
CA MET A 7 -9.87 -9.90 12.99
C MET A 7 -10.05 -10.34 11.54
N LEU A 8 -10.17 -11.64 11.28
CA LEU A 8 -10.33 -12.17 9.93
C LEU A 8 -11.83 -12.30 9.60
N PRO A 9 -12.30 -11.70 8.49
CA PRO A 9 -13.68 -11.85 8.04
C PRO A 9 -14.12 -13.31 7.97
N GLN A 10 -15.36 -13.59 8.41
CA GLN A 10 -16.00 -14.87 8.11
C GLN A 10 -15.97 -15.07 6.59
N HIS A 11 -15.56 -16.26 6.14
CA HIS A 11 -15.40 -16.63 4.72
C HIS A 11 -14.14 -16.12 3.99
N LEU A 12 -13.07 -15.73 4.71
CA LEU A 12 -11.78 -15.37 4.12
C LEU A 12 -11.24 -16.39 3.09
N GLY A 13 -11.50 -17.70 3.30
CA GLY A 13 -11.05 -18.75 2.37
C GLY A 13 -11.63 -18.64 0.96
N LYS A 14 -12.93 -18.29 0.83
CA LYS A 14 -13.58 -18.12 -0.49
C LYS A 14 -13.07 -16.87 -1.19
N LEU A 15 -12.89 -15.77 -0.44
CA LEU A 15 -12.27 -14.55 -0.95
C LEU A 15 -10.82 -14.78 -1.38
N ALA A 16 -10.05 -15.57 -0.65
CA ALA A 16 -8.67 -15.91 -1.01
C ALA A 16 -8.59 -16.71 -2.31
N GLN A 17 -9.49 -17.69 -2.50
CA GLN A 17 -9.59 -18.45 -3.75
C GLN A 17 -9.93 -17.55 -4.94
N LEU A 18 -10.92 -16.67 -4.76
CA LEU A 18 -11.29 -15.66 -5.77
C LEU A 18 -10.12 -14.71 -6.05
N GLY A 19 -9.45 -14.20 -5.02
CA GLY A 19 -8.29 -13.33 -5.18
C GLY A 19 -7.16 -13.99 -5.97
N GLY A 20 -6.97 -15.30 -5.79
CA GLY A 20 -6.03 -16.10 -6.56
C GLY A 20 -6.26 -16.05 -8.07
N SER A 21 -7.53 -16.14 -8.52
CA SER A 21 -7.90 -16.09 -9.94
C SER A 21 -7.87 -14.69 -10.54
N LEU A 22 -8.08 -13.65 -9.72
CA LEU A 22 -8.12 -12.26 -10.15
C LEU A 22 -6.74 -11.61 -10.31
N ARG A 23 -5.65 -12.26 -9.86
CA ARG A 23 -4.29 -11.68 -9.88
C ARG A 23 -3.90 -11.07 -11.23
N GLN A 24 -4.11 -11.78 -12.33
CA GLN A 24 -3.77 -11.28 -13.66
C GLN A 24 -4.66 -10.11 -14.09
N ARG A 25 -5.98 -10.22 -13.86
CA ARG A 25 -6.94 -9.17 -14.18
C ARG A 25 -6.63 -7.87 -13.43
N VAL A 26 -6.33 -7.96 -12.13
CA VAL A 26 -5.92 -6.81 -11.31
C VAL A 26 -4.62 -6.21 -11.82
N LYS A 27 -3.63 -7.04 -12.18
CA LYS A 27 -2.35 -6.56 -12.73
C LYS A 27 -2.51 -5.83 -14.07
N GLN A 28 -3.39 -6.31 -14.94
CA GLN A 28 -3.70 -5.69 -16.23
C GLN A 28 -4.49 -4.39 -16.07
N ARG A 29 -5.43 -4.36 -15.12
CA ARG A 29 -6.33 -3.21 -14.90
C ARG A 29 -5.67 -2.05 -14.15
N PHE A 30 -4.78 -2.35 -13.21
CA PHE A 30 -4.11 -1.38 -12.34
C PHE A 30 -2.60 -1.48 -12.53
N SER A 31 -1.96 -0.42 -13.01
CA SER A 31 -0.53 -0.40 -13.30
C SER A 31 0.35 -0.22 -12.04
N GLY A 32 -0.10 0.60 -11.09
CA GLY A 32 0.64 0.92 -9.86
C GLY A 32 0.46 -0.09 -8.72
N LEU A 33 1.51 -0.31 -7.93
CA LEU A 33 1.47 -1.18 -6.74
C LEU A 33 0.46 -0.69 -5.70
N GLY A 34 0.41 0.63 -5.45
CA GLY A 34 -0.57 1.23 -4.54
C GLY A 34 -2.02 1.00 -4.97
N ALA A 35 -2.31 1.17 -6.26
CA ALA A 35 -3.64 0.95 -6.82
C ALA A 35 -4.08 -0.51 -6.67
N ARG A 36 -3.17 -1.46 -6.93
CA ARG A 36 -3.42 -2.89 -6.73
C ARG A 36 -3.69 -3.21 -5.26
N ARG A 37 -2.89 -2.65 -4.34
CA ARG A 37 -3.06 -2.84 -2.89
C ARG A 37 -4.41 -2.32 -2.42
N ARG A 38 -4.78 -1.08 -2.78
CA ARG A 38 -6.08 -0.50 -2.45
C ARG A 38 -7.25 -1.32 -2.99
N PHE A 39 -7.11 -1.88 -4.20
CA PHE A 39 -8.10 -2.82 -4.73
C PHE A 39 -8.23 -4.07 -3.83
N TRP A 40 -7.11 -4.69 -3.45
CA TRP A 40 -7.15 -5.87 -2.56
C TRP A 40 -7.72 -5.55 -1.19
N GLU A 41 -7.33 -4.42 -0.57
CA GLU A 41 -7.89 -3.96 0.70
C GLU A 41 -9.42 -3.82 0.61
N ARG A 42 -9.94 -3.21 -0.46
CA ARG A 42 -11.40 -3.12 -0.69
C ARG A 42 -12.04 -4.50 -0.90
N LEU A 43 -11.45 -5.37 -1.71
CA LEU A 43 -11.99 -6.70 -1.98
C LEU A 43 -12.12 -7.51 -0.68
N PHE A 44 -11.06 -7.52 0.15
CA PHE A 44 -11.05 -8.29 1.39
C PHE A 44 -11.90 -7.67 2.50
N ALA A 45 -12.23 -6.38 2.41
CA ALA A 45 -13.18 -5.71 3.30
C ALA A 45 -14.64 -5.76 2.78
N HIS A 46 -14.93 -6.41 1.64
CA HIS A 46 -16.25 -6.38 1.02
C HIS A 46 -17.16 -7.54 1.49
N ASP A 47 -17.78 -7.38 2.66
CA ASP A 47 -18.60 -8.42 3.32
C ASP A 47 -19.72 -8.99 2.44
N ARG A 48 -20.38 -8.15 1.63
CA ARG A 48 -21.47 -8.61 0.76
C ARG A 48 -20.99 -9.58 -0.33
N LEU A 49 -19.73 -9.43 -0.75
CA LEU A 49 -19.10 -10.34 -1.72
C LEU A 49 -18.68 -11.63 -1.02
N ALA A 50 -18.14 -11.54 0.20
CA ALA A 50 -17.85 -12.71 1.01
C ALA A 50 -19.11 -13.58 1.22
N GLN A 51 -20.23 -12.93 1.55
CA GLN A 51 -21.50 -13.61 1.79
C GLN A 51 -22.10 -14.24 0.52
N SER A 52 -22.09 -13.54 -0.61
CA SER A 52 -22.62 -14.09 -1.88
C SER A 52 -21.82 -15.30 -2.35
N LEU A 53 -20.50 -15.27 -2.20
CA LEU A 53 -19.62 -16.43 -2.45
C LEU A 53 -19.89 -17.60 -1.48
N ALA A 54 -20.13 -17.30 -0.20
CA ALA A 54 -20.45 -18.32 0.80
C ALA A 54 -21.80 -18.99 0.54
N ASN A 55 -22.78 -18.22 0.06
CA ASN A 55 -24.12 -18.70 -0.27
C ASN A 55 -24.20 -19.39 -1.64
N GLY A 56 -23.13 -19.38 -2.44
CA GLY A 56 -23.12 -19.95 -3.78
C GLY A 56 -23.88 -19.15 -4.84
N ASP A 57 -24.23 -17.89 -4.56
CA ASP A 57 -24.91 -17.00 -5.50
C ASP A 57 -23.89 -16.38 -6.47
N ALA A 58 -23.55 -17.14 -7.51
CA ALA A 58 -22.57 -16.74 -8.52
C ALA A 58 -22.97 -15.44 -9.24
N ALA A 59 -24.25 -15.27 -9.56
CA ALA A 59 -24.74 -14.10 -10.30
C ALA A 59 -24.66 -12.81 -9.47
N LEU A 60 -24.91 -12.88 -8.15
CA LEU A 60 -24.71 -11.74 -7.27
C LEU A 60 -23.22 -11.44 -7.05
N ALA A 61 -22.41 -12.47 -6.83
CA ALA A 61 -20.96 -12.32 -6.61
C ALA A 61 -20.27 -11.67 -7.81
N GLU A 62 -20.61 -12.10 -9.04
CA GLU A 62 -20.06 -11.53 -10.27
C GLU A 62 -20.44 -10.05 -10.42
N ARG A 63 -21.71 -9.70 -10.19
CA ARG A 63 -22.16 -8.29 -10.24
C ARG A 63 -21.42 -7.40 -9.24
N GLN A 64 -21.25 -7.86 -8.00
CA GLN A 64 -20.50 -7.13 -6.96
C GLN A 64 -19.03 -6.96 -7.33
N LEU A 65 -18.43 -8.00 -7.91
CA LEU A 65 -17.06 -7.94 -8.38
C LEU A 65 -16.88 -6.94 -9.52
N GLU A 66 -17.75 -6.97 -10.52
CA GLU A 66 -17.73 -6.00 -11.62
C GLU A 66 -17.92 -4.57 -11.11
N GLN A 67 -18.81 -4.37 -10.12
CA GLN A 67 -18.97 -3.07 -9.48
C GLN A 67 -17.64 -2.62 -8.84
N LEU A 68 -16.96 -3.47 -8.07
CA LEU A 68 -15.65 -3.15 -7.46
C LEU A 68 -14.57 -2.77 -8.48
N PHE A 69 -14.57 -3.40 -9.65
CA PHE A 69 -13.68 -3.07 -10.77
C PHE A 69 -14.07 -1.78 -11.50
N SER A 70 -15.37 -1.46 -11.54
CA SER A 70 -15.91 -0.24 -12.16
C SER A 70 -15.74 1.00 -11.29
N GLU A 71 -15.66 0.83 -9.96
CA GLU A 71 -15.37 1.89 -9.00
C GLU A 71 -13.95 2.42 -9.20
N GLN A 72 -13.80 3.31 -10.17
CA GLN A 72 -12.62 4.13 -10.36
C GLN A 72 -12.71 5.30 -9.39
N ARG A 73 -12.03 5.16 -8.26
CA ARG A 73 -11.56 6.36 -7.55
C ARG A 73 -10.38 6.91 -8.32
N GLU A 74 -10.33 8.23 -8.50
CA GLU A 74 -9.13 8.88 -9.01
C GLU A 74 -7.97 8.43 -8.11
N ASP A 75 -7.02 7.69 -8.68
CA ASP A 75 -5.77 7.34 -8.04
C ASP A 75 -4.90 8.62 -7.98
N ARG A 76 -5.33 9.60 -7.18
CA ARG A 76 -4.49 10.74 -6.85
C ARG A 76 -3.41 10.22 -5.93
N GLY A 77 -2.17 10.27 -6.41
CA GLY A 77 -1.02 10.15 -5.53
C GLY A 77 -1.05 11.26 -4.49
N GLU A 78 -0.59 10.96 -3.28
CA GLU A 78 -0.35 11.95 -2.25
C GLU A 78 1.12 11.94 -1.86
N VAL A 79 1.65 13.12 -1.53
CA VAL A 79 2.99 13.29 -1.00
C VAL A 79 2.87 13.74 0.44
N VAL A 80 3.48 12.96 1.34
CA VAL A 80 3.50 13.28 2.77
C VAL A 80 4.94 13.52 3.19
N LEU A 81 5.23 14.73 3.66
CA LEU A 81 6.52 15.06 4.26
C LEU A 81 6.53 14.62 5.72
N VAL A 82 7.46 13.73 6.05
CA VAL A 82 7.63 13.18 7.39
C VAL A 82 8.98 13.61 7.94
N GLY A 83 8.96 14.26 9.11
CA GLY A 83 10.18 14.52 9.87
C GLY A 83 10.68 13.26 10.55
N ALA A 84 11.87 12.79 10.17
CA ALA A 84 12.50 11.59 10.75
C ALA A 84 12.98 11.79 12.20
N GLY A 85 13.14 13.04 12.66
CA GLY A 85 13.80 13.32 13.93
C GLY A 85 15.34 13.27 13.81
N PRO A 86 16.07 13.36 14.93
CA PRO A 86 17.53 13.48 14.92
C PRO A 86 18.28 12.14 14.70
N GLY A 87 17.57 11.01 14.64
CA GLY A 87 18.14 9.70 14.32
C GLY A 87 17.50 8.55 15.08
N ASP A 88 17.20 8.72 16.37
CA ASP A 88 16.55 7.69 17.19
C ASP A 88 15.12 7.41 16.67
N ALA A 89 14.84 6.14 16.35
CA ALA A 89 13.54 5.71 15.86
C ALA A 89 12.39 5.96 16.85
N GLY A 90 12.67 6.00 18.15
CA GLY A 90 11.70 6.33 19.20
C GLY A 90 11.26 7.81 19.19
N LEU A 91 11.99 8.68 18.50
CA LEU A 91 11.63 10.09 18.31
C LEU A 91 10.77 10.33 17.07
N LEU A 92 10.53 9.30 16.27
CA LEU A 92 9.58 9.37 15.17
C LEU A 92 8.15 9.52 15.74
N THR A 93 7.42 10.52 15.25
CA THR A 93 6.02 10.69 15.67
C THR A 93 5.17 9.48 15.28
N LEU A 94 4.14 9.15 16.07
CA LEU A 94 3.22 8.05 15.74
C LEU A 94 2.58 8.24 14.35
N LYS A 95 2.25 9.48 13.98
CA LYS A 95 1.75 9.79 12.64
C LYS A 95 2.81 9.51 11.58
N GLY A 96 4.06 9.93 11.79
CA GLY A 96 5.17 9.64 10.88
C GLY A 96 5.38 8.14 10.65
N LEU A 97 5.36 7.35 11.74
CA LEU A 97 5.43 5.89 11.67
C LEU A 97 4.29 5.30 10.83
N GLN A 98 3.05 5.74 11.06
CA GLN A 98 1.89 5.28 10.29
C GLN A 98 2.05 5.59 8.81
N GLN A 99 2.57 6.77 8.45
CA GLN A 99 2.75 7.18 7.07
C GLN A 99 3.83 6.34 6.36
N ILE A 100 5.01 6.12 6.97
CA ILE A 100 6.07 5.31 6.35
C ILE A 100 5.72 3.81 6.26
N GLN A 101 4.79 3.34 7.09
CA GLN A 101 4.25 1.98 7.00
C GLN A 101 3.19 1.83 5.90
N GLN A 102 2.52 2.92 5.51
CA GLN A 102 1.51 2.93 4.45
C GLN A 102 2.07 3.33 3.10
N ALA A 103 3.22 4.02 3.06
CA ALA A 103 3.85 4.53 1.86
C ALA A 103 4.14 3.42 0.84
N ASP A 104 3.82 3.69 -0.42
CA ASP A 104 4.19 2.82 -1.54
C ASP A 104 5.63 3.10 -2.02
N VAL A 105 6.08 4.36 -1.88
CA VAL A 105 7.43 4.82 -2.20
C VAL A 105 7.91 5.71 -1.05
N VAL A 106 9.14 5.51 -0.60
CA VAL A 106 9.82 6.35 0.39
C VAL A 106 11.04 6.98 -0.25
N VAL A 107 10.99 8.30 -0.42
CA VAL A 107 12.14 9.12 -0.83
C VAL A 107 12.83 9.63 0.43
N TYR A 108 14.13 9.38 0.57
CA TYR A 108 14.89 9.71 1.79
C TYR A 108 16.31 10.17 1.48
N ASP A 109 16.88 10.98 2.37
CA ASP A 109 18.25 11.45 2.28
C ASP A 109 19.16 10.83 3.34
N ARG A 110 20.43 11.27 3.38
CA ARG A 110 21.48 10.72 4.25
C ARG A 110 21.25 10.97 5.75
N LEU A 111 20.44 11.96 6.11
CA LEU A 111 20.17 12.32 7.51
C LEU A 111 19.15 11.38 8.16
N VAL A 112 18.45 10.57 7.39
CA VAL A 112 17.55 9.53 7.92
C VAL A 112 18.39 8.35 8.39
N SER A 113 18.18 7.92 9.64
CA SER A 113 18.92 6.80 10.23
C SER A 113 18.47 5.45 9.65
N GLU A 114 19.38 4.47 9.68
CA GLU A 114 19.08 3.09 9.31
C GLU A 114 17.95 2.51 10.17
N GLU A 115 17.91 2.84 11.47
CA GLU A 115 16.86 2.40 12.39
C GLU A 115 15.46 2.81 11.91
N ILE A 116 15.30 4.05 11.45
CA ILE A 116 14.03 4.52 10.87
C ILE A 116 13.74 3.80 9.56
N MET A 117 14.76 3.57 8.71
CA MET A 117 14.60 2.83 7.46
C MET A 117 14.19 1.37 7.66
N THR A 118 14.47 0.78 8.84
CA THR A 118 13.97 -0.57 9.18
C THR A 118 12.46 -0.59 9.46
N LEU A 119 11.86 0.55 9.83
CA LEU A 119 10.43 0.69 10.11
C LEU A 119 9.59 0.88 8.84
N VAL A 120 10.23 1.28 7.74
CA VAL A 120 9.59 1.42 6.42
C VAL A 120 9.04 0.06 5.97
N ARG A 121 7.85 0.10 5.36
CA ARG A 121 7.20 -1.08 4.78
C ARG A 121 8.18 -1.88 3.89
N ARG A 122 8.20 -3.20 4.03
CA ARG A 122 9.23 -4.06 3.40
C ARG A 122 9.18 -4.07 1.87
N ASP A 123 8.00 -3.91 1.31
CA ASP A 123 7.70 -3.89 -0.13
C ASP A 123 7.52 -2.45 -0.69
N ALA A 124 7.78 -1.42 0.12
CA ALA A 124 7.84 -0.05 -0.39
C ALA A 124 9.13 0.15 -1.20
N GLU A 125 9.01 0.86 -2.34
CA GLU A 125 10.17 1.31 -3.09
C GLU A 125 10.93 2.36 -2.28
N ARG A 126 12.26 2.29 -2.29
CA ARG A 126 13.11 3.19 -1.50
C ARG A 126 14.02 3.96 -2.44
N ILE A 127 13.84 5.27 -2.51
CA ILE A 127 14.61 6.15 -3.40
C ILE A 127 15.52 7.02 -2.54
N PHE A 128 16.83 6.76 -2.63
CA PHE A 128 17.83 7.56 -1.92
C PHE A 128 18.21 8.79 -2.73
N VAL A 129 18.04 9.98 -2.16
CA VAL A 129 18.39 11.28 -2.80
C VAL A 129 19.55 12.01 -2.09
N GLY A 130 20.14 11.39 -1.07
CA GLY A 130 21.25 11.96 -0.31
C GLY A 130 22.60 11.97 -1.06
N LYS A 131 23.53 12.78 -0.58
CA LYS A 131 24.90 12.85 -1.13
C LYS A 131 25.72 11.62 -0.76
N ARG A 132 26.44 11.02 -1.73
CA ARG A 132 27.63 10.19 -1.49
C ARG A 132 28.88 11.04 -1.76
N ALA A 133 29.90 10.92 -0.92
CA ALA A 133 31.17 11.63 -1.14
C ALA A 133 31.71 11.26 -2.54
N GLY A 134 31.88 12.27 -3.41
CA GLY A 134 32.35 12.10 -4.80
C GLY A 134 31.29 12.15 -5.91
N HIS A 135 29.99 12.23 -5.60
CA HIS A 135 28.93 12.31 -6.63
C HIS A 135 28.14 13.63 -6.60
N HIS A 136 27.81 14.12 -7.81
CA HIS A 136 27.02 15.33 -8.07
C HIS A 136 25.70 15.31 -7.29
N CYS A 137 25.35 16.46 -6.70
CA CYS A 137 24.10 16.66 -5.98
C CYS A 137 22.93 16.33 -6.91
N VAL A 138 21.95 15.52 -6.46
CA VAL A 138 20.62 15.56 -7.09
C VAL A 138 20.10 16.97 -6.80
N PRO A 139 19.91 17.83 -7.81
CA PRO A 139 19.36 19.16 -7.60
C PRO A 139 17.97 19.06 -6.99
N GLN A 140 17.59 20.06 -6.19
CA GLN A 140 16.28 20.08 -5.53
C GLN A 140 15.14 19.94 -6.54
N GLU A 141 15.31 20.50 -7.75
CA GLU A 141 14.35 20.39 -8.85
C GLU A 141 14.12 18.93 -9.29
N GLN A 142 15.17 18.11 -9.31
CA GLN A 142 15.04 16.69 -9.66
C GLN A 142 14.36 15.91 -8.54
N ILE A 143 14.62 16.24 -7.27
CA ILE A 143 13.89 15.65 -6.13
C ILE A 143 12.40 15.99 -6.25
N ASN A 144 12.07 17.24 -6.57
CA ASN A 144 10.69 17.66 -6.76
C ASN A 144 10.02 16.92 -7.93
N GLN A 145 10.75 16.68 -9.04
CA GLN A 145 10.25 15.88 -10.16
C GLN A 145 10.02 14.41 -9.81
N ILE A 146 10.77 13.85 -8.87
CA ILE A 146 10.52 12.48 -8.37
C ILE A 146 9.22 12.42 -7.55
N LEU A 147 8.85 13.51 -6.90
CA LEU A 147 7.67 13.59 -6.03
C LEU A 147 6.36 13.94 -6.77
N LEU A 148 6.44 14.46 -8.00
CA LEU A 148 5.31 14.95 -8.80
C LEU A 148 4.99 14.01 -9.97
#